data_AF-A0A133VI92-F1
#
_entry.id   AF-A0A133VI92-F1
#
_cell.length_a   1.000
_cell.length_b   1.000
_cell.length_c   1.000
_cell.angle_alpha   90.00
_cell.angle_beta   90.00
_cell.angle_gamma   90.00
#
_symmetry.space_group_name_H-M   'P 1'
#
loop_
_entity.id
_entity.type
_entity.pdbx_description
1 polymer ?
#
loop_
_entity_poly.entity_id
_entity_poly.type
_entity_poly.pdbx_seq_one_letter_code
_entity_poly.pdbx_strand_id
1 'polypeptide(L)'
;MTTEDSFNEKEAIATIIRWTKKGKTVPRPLKVARATDYLRNEYGSISEVANKTGISTETIREFTRINDLPDKVKELIEEGLVTGLDIPYRISNLKKDEEKIELANSVSEKNLTSDDVRSIVRVKDKRPDLSIQRCTSKVLESKPKKVNEIVSLLRKENLQKLKEYASSSEKTCEDIVSEILRDSTDITEIESVQINENGIIMLGLSEKNYKVLKSKGEELNVPKDHLVNEIIGKWLKENY
;
A
#
# COMPACT_ATOMS: atom_id res chain seq x y z
N MET A 1 -5.55 31.33 1.56
CA MET A 1 -6.20 32.14 0.51
C MET A 1 -6.15 31.36 -0.77
N THR A 2 -7.17 30.54 -1.04
CA THR A 2 -7.34 29.88 -2.34
C THR A 2 -7.76 30.94 -3.35
N THR A 3 -6.97 31.13 -4.41
CA THR A 3 -7.40 31.88 -5.60
C THR A 3 -8.69 31.26 -6.09
N GLU A 4 -9.81 32.01 -6.06
CA GLU A 4 -11.01 31.63 -6.79
C GLU A 4 -10.60 31.43 -8.25
N ASP A 5 -10.59 30.18 -8.71
CA ASP A 5 -10.45 29.88 -10.12
C ASP A 5 -11.69 30.47 -10.81
N SER A 6 -11.56 31.67 -11.38
CA SER A 6 -12.55 32.21 -12.29
C SER A 6 -12.45 31.43 -13.59
N PHE A 7 -13.53 30.74 -13.96
CA PHE A 7 -13.63 30.02 -15.22
C PHE A 7 -14.50 30.81 -16.18
N ASN A 8 -14.13 30.83 -17.45
CA ASN A 8 -15.12 30.94 -18.53
C ASN A 8 -15.51 29.56 -19.06
N GLU A 9 -16.60 29.49 -19.82
CA GLU A 9 -17.14 28.25 -20.41
C GLU A 9 -16.08 27.42 -21.13
N LYS A 10 -15.27 28.04 -22.00
CA LYS A 10 -14.25 27.35 -22.80
C LYS A 10 -13.15 26.78 -21.91
N GLU A 11 -12.70 27.53 -20.91
CA GLU A 11 -11.69 27.10 -19.94
C GLU A 11 -12.18 25.95 -19.06
N ALA A 12 -13.44 26.00 -18.61
CA ALA A 12 -14.03 24.94 -17.82
C ALA A 12 -14.14 23.63 -18.64
N ILE A 13 -14.66 23.71 -19.88
CA ILE A 13 -14.72 22.56 -20.80
C ILE A 13 -13.32 21.99 -21.04
N ALA A 14 -12.35 22.84 -21.37
CA ALA A 14 -10.97 22.41 -21.63
C ALA A 14 -10.35 21.76 -20.38
N THR A 15 -10.62 22.30 -19.19
CA THR A 15 -10.16 21.74 -17.91
C THR A 15 -10.71 20.33 -17.70
N ILE A 16 -12.02 20.15 -17.87
CA ILE A 16 -12.67 18.84 -17.70
C ILE A 16 -12.11 17.85 -18.71
N ILE A 17 -12.13 18.17 -20.01
CA ILE A 17 -11.71 17.27 -21.08
C ILE A 17 -10.24 16.84 -20.91
N ARG A 18 -9.36 17.78 -20.60
CA ARG A 18 -7.91 17.54 -20.49
C ARG A 18 -7.58 16.44 -19.48
N TRP A 19 -8.32 16.39 -18.37
CA TRP A 19 -7.99 15.52 -17.25
C TRP A 19 -8.83 14.24 -17.19
N THR A 20 -9.86 14.10 -18.03
CA THR A 20 -10.80 12.97 -18.00
C THR A 20 -10.70 12.03 -19.20
N LYS A 21 -10.30 12.51 -20.40
CA LYS A 21 -10.30 11.69 -21.64
C LYS A 21 -9.08 10.79 -21.83
N LYS A 22 -8.08 10.82 -20.94
CA LYS A 22 -6.90 9.96 -21.02
C LYS A 22 -6.74 9.35 -19.65
N GLY A 23 -6.76 8.01 -19.54
CA GLY A 23 -6.69 7.22 -18.29
C GLY A 23 -5.45 7.45 -17.42
N LYS A 24 -5.18 8.71 -17.12
CA LYS A 24 -4.13 9.26 -16.29
C LYS A 24 -4.79 9.72 -15.00
N THR A 25 -4.06 9.61 -13.90
CA THR A 25 -4.46 10.18 -12.62
C THR A 25 -4.76 11.67 -12.79
N VAL A 26 -5.90 12.12 -12.27
CA VAL A 26 -6.30 13.53 -12.25
C VAL A 26 -5.43 14.23 -11.19
N PRO A 27 -4.46 15.08 -11.59
CA PRO A 27 -3.51 15.66 -10.64
C PRO A 27 -4.11 16.83 -9.87
N ARG A 28 -5.22 17.41 -10.36
CA ARG A 28 -5.90 18.54 -9.73
C ARG A 28 -7.41 18.29 -9.68
N PRO A 29 -7.87 17.29 -8.90
CA PRO A 29 -9.27 16.87 -8.95
C PRO A 29 -10.22 17.96 -8.45
N LEU A 30 -9.80 18.79 -7.48
CA LEU A 30 -10.61 19.92 -7.02
C LEU A 30 -10.79 21.01 -8.09
N LYS A 31 -9.77 21.28 -8.91
CA LYS A 31 -9.91 22.23 -10.03
C LYS A 31 -10.92 21.73 -11.08
N VAL A 32 -10.91 20.43 -11.37
CA VAL A 32 -11.88 19.80 -12.28
C VAL A 32 -13.28 19.81 -11.66
N ALA A 33 -13.39 19.57 -10.35
CA ALA A 33 -14.65 19.65 -9.61
C ALA A 33 -15.25 21.06 -9.66
N ARG A 34 -14.45 22.11 -9.44
CA ARG A 34 -14.90 23.52 -9.55
C ARG A 34 -15.33 23.88 -10.98
N ALA A 35 -14.56 23.47 -12.00
CA ALA A 35 -14.94 23.66 -13.41
C ALA A 35 -16.26 22.94 -13.75
N THR A 36 -16.47 21.76 -13.18
CA THR A 36 -17.70 20.98 -13.34
C THR A 36 -18.89 21.68 -12.70
N ASP A 37 -18.72 22.24 -11.49
CA ASP A 37 -19.78 22.99 -10.81
C ASP A 37 -20.16 24.25 -11.56
N TYR A 38 -19.16 24.99 -12.05
CA TYR A 38 -19.36 26.16 -12.90
C TYR A 38 -20.24 25.81 -14.10
N LEU A 39 -19.88 24.81 -14.91
CA LEU A 39 -20.70 24.41 -16.06
C LEU A 39 -22.07 23.85 -15.67
N ARG A 40 -22.19 23.16 -14.52
CA ARG A 40 -23.48 22.68 -14.04
C ARG A 40 -24.41 23.85 -13.72
N ASN A 41 -23.88 24.92 -13.13
CA ASN A 41 -24.65 26.11 -12.80
C ASN A 41 -25.03 26.89 -14.07
N GLU A 42 -24.14 26.94 -15.08
CA GLU A 42 -24.43 27.57 -16.38
C GLU A 42 -25.45 26.78 -17.22
N TYR A 43 -25.34 25.44 -17.28
CA TYR A 43 -26.19 24.60 -18.13
C TYR A 43 -27.40 24.00 -17.41
N GLY A 44 -27.50 24.17 -16.09
CA GLY A 44 -28.61 23.72 -15.26
C GLY A 44 -28.62 22.23 -14.87
N SER A 45 -27.85 21.35 -15.51
CA SER A 45 -27.81 19.93 -15.14
C SER A 45 -26.50 19.21 -15.44
N ILE A 46 -26.23 18.14 -14.68
CA ILE A 46 -25.09 17.22 -14.90
C ILE A 46 -25.16 16.58 -16.30
N SER A 47 -26.36 16.23 -16.78
CA SER A 47 -26.56 15.62 -18.10
C SER A 47 -26.16 16.55 -19.24
N GLU A 48 -26.45 17.85 -19.12
CA GLU A 48 -26.03 18.84 -20.12
C GLU A 48 -24.51 19.04 -20.11
N VAL A 49 -23.88 19.08 -18.92
CA VAL A 49 -22.40 19.14 -18.81
C VAL A 49 -21.76 17.90 -19.45
N ALA A 50 -22.31 16.71 -19.20
CA ALA A 50 -21.85 15.46 -19.80
C ALA A 50 -21.95 15.49 -21.33
N ASN A 51 -23.08 15.96 -21.88
CA ASN A 51 -23.29 16.13 -23.32
C ASN A 51 -22.25 17.09 -23.93
N LYS A 52 -22.07 18.28 -23.34
CA LYS A 52 -21.15 19.31 -23.84
C LYS A 52 -19.69 18.90 -23.78
N THR A 53 -19.28 18.17 -22.74
CA THR A 53 -17.88 17.75 -22.55
C THR A 53 -17.56 16.40 -23.23
N GLY A 54 -18.58 15.60 -23.52
CA GLY A 54 -18.46 14.22 -23.97
C GLY A 54 -17.88 13.29 -22.90
N ILE A 55 -18.15 13.58 -21.62
CA ILE A 55 -17.75 12.80 -20.45
C ILE A 55 -18.99 12.12 -19.87
N SER A 56 -18.83 10.95 -19.26
CA SER A 56 -19.97 10.22 -18.70
C SER A 56 -20.64 11.02 -17.58
N THR A 57 -21.97 10.95 -17.49
CA THR A 57 -22.76 11.57 -16.43
C THR A 57 -22.29 11.13 -15.04
N GLU A 58 -21.87 9.87 -14.88
CA GLU A 58 -21.33 9.35 -13.63
C GLU A 58 -20.03 10.06 -13.25
N THR A 59 -19.08 10.20 -14.17
CA THR A 59 -17.82 10.91 -13.91
C THR A 59 -18.06 12.37 -13.52
N ILE A 60 -18.98 13.06 -14.21
CA ILE A 60 -19.36 14.44 -13.86
C ILE A 60 -19.96 14.48 -12.44
N ARG A 61 -20.84 13.53 -12.10
CA ARG A 61 -21.42 13.40 -10.76
C ARG A 61 -20.37 13.17 -9.68
N GLU A 62 -19.38 12.31 -9.94
CA GLU A 62 -18.27 12.04 -9.02
C GLU A 62 -17.47 13.32 -8.74
N PHE A 63 -17.15 14.11 -9.78
CA PHE A 63 -16.47 15.40 -9.60
C PHE A 63 -17.31 16.39 -8.79
N THR A 64 -18.62 16.47 -9.04
CA THR A 64 -19.49 17.37 -8.28
C THR A 64 -19.43 17.07 -6.77
N ARG A 65 -19.41 15.78 -6.39
CA ARG A 65 -19.34 15.37 -4.97
C ARG A 65 -18.07 15.81 -4.26
N ILE A 66 -16.97 16.04 -4.99
CA ILE A 66 -15.70 16.51 -4.42
C ILE A 66 -15.84 17.95 -3.87
N ASN A 67 -16.71 18.78 -4.48
CA ASN A 67 -16.94 20.14 -3.99
C ASN A 67 -17.62 20.19 -2.62
N ASP A 68 -18.34 19.12 -2.25
CA ASP A 68 -19.06 18.99 -0.98
C ASP A 68 -18.18 18.48 0.17
N LEU A 69 -16.88 18.23 -0.08
CA LEU A 69 -15.95 17.78 0.94
C LEU A 69 -15.63 18.90 1.95
N PRO A 70 -15.36 18.56 3.23
CA PRO A 70 -14.88 19.52 4.22
C PRO A 70 -13.60 20.22 3.77
N ASP A 71 -13.39 21.47 4.19
CA ASP A 71 -12.24 22.28 3.75
C ASP A 71 -10.90 21.62 4.05
N LYS A 72 -10.76 20.97 5.21
CA LYS A 72 -9.55 20.18 5.55
C LYS A 72 -9.25 19.07 4.54
N VAL A 73 -10.27 18.43 3.98
CA VAL A 73 -10.08 17.40 2.95
C VAL A 73 -9.69 18.06 1.62
N LYS A 74 -10.27 19.21 1.29
CA LYS A 74 -9.92 19.99 0.10
C LYS A 74 -8.47 20.47 0.14
N GLU A 75 -7.98 20.91 1.31
CA GLU A 75 -6.57 21.28 1.52
C GLU A 75 -5.63 20.12 1.17
N LEU A 76 -5.87 18.91 1.69
CA LEU A 76 -5.08 17.72 1.37
C LEU A 76 -5.11 17.36 -0.12
N ILE A 77 -6.22 17.64 -0.80
CA ILE A 77 -6.35 17.46 -2.25
C ILE A 77 -5.51 18.49 -3.01
N GLU A 78 -5.54 19.75 -2.60
CA GLU A 78 -4.77 20.83 -3.22
C GLU A 78 -3.26 20.65 -3.03
N GLU A 79 -2.84 20.14 -1.86
CA GLU A 79 -1.46 19.77 -1.54
C GLU A 79 -0.97 18.53 -2.31
N GLY A 80 -1.88 17.80 -2.98
CA GLY A 80 -1.56 16.59 -3.72
C GLY A 80 -1.31 15.36 -2.85
N LEU A 81 -1.72 15.39 -1.59
CA LEU A 81 -1.67 14.25 -0.66
C LEU A 81 -2.84 13.28 -0.91
N VAL A 82 -3.97 13.80 -1.39
CA VAL A 82 -5.12 13.01 -1.86
C VAL A 82 -5.34 13.31 -3.35
N THR A 83 -5.08 12.32 -4.22
CA THR A 83 -5.07 12.52 -5.68
C THR A 83 -6.03 11.61 -6.42
N GLY A 84 -6.25 11.91 -7.71
CA GLY A 84 -7.19 11.16 -8.56
C GLY A 84 -8.65 11.50 -8.29
N LEU A 85 -9.56 10.77 -8.95
CA LEU A 85 -11.01 10.95 -8.82
C LEU A 85 -11.61 10.00 -7.77
N ASP A 86 -11.25 8.71 -7.83
CA ASP A 86 -11.89 7.68 -7.02
C ASP A 86 -11.68 7.91 -5.51
N ILE A 87 -10.47 8.26 -5.04
CA ILE A 87 -10.24 8.47 -3.60
C ILE A 87 -11.10 9.62 -3.03
N PRO A 88 -11.03 10.87 -3.53
CA PRO A 88 -11.92 11.95 -3.06
C PRO A 88 -13.41 11.60 -3.14
N TYR A 89 -13.83 10.95 -4.24
CA TYR A 89 -15.22 10.54 -4.41
C TYR A 89 -15.64 9.51 -3.34
N ARG A 90 -14.81 8.50 -3.05
CA ARG A 90 -15.10 7.51 -2.01
C ARG A 90 -15.19 8.16 -0.63
N ILE A 91 -14.29 9.08 -0.32
CA ILE A 91 -14.34 9.86 0.92
C ILE A 91 -15.67 10.63 0.99
N SER A 92 -16.11 11.25 -0.11
CA SER A 92 -17.37 12.01 -0.16
C SER A 92 -18.63 11.19 0.18
N ASN A 93 -18.57 9.86 0.03
CA ASN A 93 -19.69 8.97 0.34
C ASN A 93 -19.87 8.69 1.85
N LEU A 94 -18.88 9.04 2.68
CA LEU A 94 -19.04 8.97 4.13
C LEU A 94 -20.05 10.02 4.62
N LYS A 95 -20.85 9.65 5.62
CA LYS A 95 -21.97 10.49 6.07
C LYS A 95 -21.53 11.65 6.95
N LYS A 96 -20.49 11.46 7.77
CA LYS A 96 -20.02 12.43 8.76
C LYS A 96 -18.73 13.10 8.30
N ASP A 97 -18.63 14.41 8.52
CA ASP A 97 -17.46 15.17 8.10
C ASP A 97 -16.21 14.78 8.89
N GLU A 98 -16.35 14.42 10.17
CA GLU A 98 -15.24 13.92 10.98
C GLU A 98 -14.64 12.63 10.39
N GLU A 99 -15.50 11.73 9.90
CA GLU A 99 -15.08 10.47 9.27
C GLU A 99 -14.41 10.73 7.91
N LYS A 100 -14.90 11.71 7.14
CA LYS A 100 -14.26 12.14 5.89
C LYS A 100 -12.84 12.65 6.13
N ILE A 101 -12.68 13.50 7.15
CA ILE A 101 -11.38 14.07 7.54
C ILE A 101 -10.44 12.97 8.04
N GLU A 102 -10.92 12.08 8.91
CA GLU A 102 -10.13 10.97 9.47
C GLU A 102 -9.62 10.02 8.37
N LEU A 103 -10.46 9.72 7.38
CA LEU A 103 -10.06 8.88 6.24
C LEU A 103 -9.05 9.59 5.34
N ALA A 104 -9.26 10.88 5.04
CA ALA A 104 -8.34 11.66 4.23
C ALA A 104 -6.93 11.75 4.86
N ASN A 105 -6.86 11.98 6.17
CA ASN A 105 -5.58 11.94 6.91
C ASN A 105 -4.93 10.56 6.81
N SER A 106 -5.70 9.49 7.00
CA SER A 106 -5.19 8.12 6.89
C SER A 106 -4.63 7.82 5.49
N VAL A 107 -5.23 8.38 4.42
CA VAL A 107 -4.71 8.24 3.05
C VAL A 107 -3.31 8.81 2.95
N SER A 108 -3.12 10.04 3.44
CA SER A 108 -1.82 10.73 3.42
C SER A 108 -0.78 10.02 4.29
N GLU A 109 -1.11 9.75 5.55
CA GLU A 109 -0.17 9.20 6.54
C GLU A 109 0.29 7.76 6.22
N LYS A 110 -0.61 6.94 5.66
CA LYS A 110 -0.36 5.51 5.43
C LYS A 110 -0.20 5.16 3.96
N ASN A 111 -0.16 6.16 3.07
CA ASN A 111 -0.09 5.98 1.62
C ASN A 111 -1.15 4.99 1.09
N LEU A 112 -2.41 5.17 1.53
CA LEU A 112 -3.50 4.25 1.14
C LEU A 112 -3.81 4.37 -0.35
N THR A 113 -3.97 3.23 -1.00
CA THR A 113 -4.35 3.15 -2.42
C THR A 113 -5.86 3.31 -2.62
N SER A 114 -6.30 3.47 -3.87
CA SER A 114 -7.74 3.51 -4.22
C SER A 114 -8.49 2.26 -3.73
N ASP A 115 -7.87 1.09 -3.84
CA ASP A 115 -8.47 -0.17 -3.42
C ASP A 115 -8.57 -0.28 -1.89
N ASP A 116 -7.63 0.33 -1.17
CA ASP A 116 -7.68 0.42 0.29
C ASP A 116 -8.84 1.28 0.73
N VAL A 117 -8.95 2.47 0.17
CA VAL A 117 -10.05 3.41 0.47
C VAL A 117 -11.38 2.77 0.15
N ARG A 118 -11.52 2.09 -1.00
CA ARG A 118 -12.74 1.35 -1.36
C ARG A 118 -13.07 0.26 -0.34
N SER A 119 -12.07 -0.48 0.11
CA SER A 119 -12.25 -1.54 1.12
C SER A 119 -12.63 -0.96 2.48
N ILE A 120 -12.02 0.15 2.89
CA ILE A 120 -12.30 0.84 4.15
C ILE A 120 -13.74 1.36 4.17
N VAL A 121 -14.15 2.07 3.11
CA VAL A 121 -15.54 2.57 2.98
C VAL A 121 -16.53 1.41 3.00
N ARG A 122 -16.24 0.30 2.28
CA ARG A 122 -17.08 -0.90 2.30
C ARG A 122 -17.21 -1.52 3.69
N VAL A 123 -16.12 -1.56 4.47
CA VAL A 123 -16.17 -2.04 5.87
C VAL A 123 -17.01 -1.10 6.72
N LYS A 124 -16.84 0.21 6.56
CA LYS A 124 -17.61 1.24 7.28
C LYS A 124 -19.10 1.18 6.96
N ASP A 125 -19.47 0.98 5.70
CA ASP A 125 -20.87 0.83 5.27
C ASP A 125 -21.53 -0.40 5.90
N LYS A 126 -20.81 -1.52 5.97
CA LYS A 126 -21.28 -2.75 6.60
C LYS A 126 -21.30 -2.68 8.13
N ARG A 127 -20.44 -1.84 8.71
CA ARG A 127 -20.27 -1.67 10.16
C ARG A 127 -20.18 -0.20 10.54
N PRO A 128 -21.32 0.53 10.53
CA PRO A 128 -21.34 1.97 10.79
C PRO A 128 -20.87 2.37 12.19
N ASP A 129 -20.88 1.42 13.14
CA ASP A 129 -20.39 1.55 14.51
C ASP A 129 -18.87 1.70 14.61
N LEU A 130 -18.12 1.16 13.64
CA LEU A 130 -16.66 1.18 13.68
C LEU A 130 -16.11 2.56 13.33
N SER A 131 -15.06 2.99 14.04
CA SER A 131 -14.28 4.16 13.65
C SER A 131 -13.52 3.91 12.34
N ILE A 132 -13.16 4.99 11.64
CA ILE A 132 -12.36 4.87 10.42
C ILE A 132 -11.01 4.23 10.73
N GLN A 133 -10.34 4.61 11.83
CA GLN A 133 -9.09 4.00 12.26
C GLN A 133 -9.20 2.47 12.38
N ARG A 134 -10.27 1.95 12.99
CA ARG A 134 -10.49 0.49 13.11
C ARG A 134 -10.77 -0.17 11.77
N CYS A 135 -11.49 0.51 10.87
CA CYS A 135 -11.71 0.02 9.51
C CYS A 135 -10.38 -0.06 8.74
N THR A 136 -9.54 0.98 8.84
CA THR A 136 -8.20 1.04 8.23
C THR A 136 -7.30 -0.07 8.72
N SER A 137 -7.21 -0.30 10.04
CA SER A 137 -6.41 -1.40 10.60
C SER A 137 -6.85 -2.76 10.05
N LYS A 138 -8.16 -3.04 10.06
CA LYS A 138 -8.69 -4.31 9.54
C LYS A 138 -8.35 -4.54 8.07
N VAL A 139 -8.46 -3.51 7.24
CA VAL A 139 -8.13 -3.61 5.81
C VAL A 139 -6.64 -3.89 5.63
N LEU A 140 -5.77 -3.15 6.32
CA LEU A 140 -4.32 -3.35 6.21
C LEU A 140 -3.85 -4.69 6.76
N GLU A 141 -4.40 -5.15 7.89
CA GLU A 141 -4.11 -6.46 8.49
C GLU A 141 -4.57 -7.62 7.61
N SER A 142 -5.66 -7.44 6.85
CA SER A 142 -6.18 -8.46 5.93
C SER A 142 -5.40 -8.59 4.62
N LYS A 143 -4.48 -7.66 4.34
CA LYS A 143 -3.72 -7.70 3.09
C LYS A 143 -2.77 -8.91 3.11
N PRO A 144 -2.65 -9.63 1.98
CA PRO A 144 -1.57 -10.60 1.84
C PRO A 144 -0.24 -9.87 2.03
N LYS A 145 0.56 -10.31 3.00
CA LYS A 145 1.94 -9.85 3.13
C LYS A 145 2.70 -10.31 1.89
N LYS A 146 3.38 -9.39 1.21
CA LYS A 146 4.35 -9.77 0.16
C LYS A 146 5.56 -10.36 0.85
N VAL A 147 5.65 -11.68 0.82
CA VAL A 147 6.79 -12.44 1.32
C VAL A 147 7.70 -12.76 0.14
N ASN A 148 8.97 -12.41 0.27
CA ASN A 148 10.01 -12.87 -0.65
C ASN A 148 10.54 -14.21 -0.13
N GLU A 149 10.48 -15.22 -0.99
CA GLU A 149 10.98 -16.56 -0.66
C GLU A 149 12.42 -16.74 -1.16
N ILE A 150 13.27 -17.25 -0.28
CA ILE A 150 14.62 -17.71 -0.62
C ILE A 150 14.64 -19.22 -0.42
N VAL A 151 15.06 -19.93 -1.46
CA VAL A 151 15.28 -21.37 -1.42
C VAL A 151 16.77 -21.63 -1.46
N SER A 152 17.29 -22.35 -0.47
CA SER A 152 18.71 -22.69 -0.35
C SER A 152 18.88 -24.15 0.03
N LEU A 153 19.91 -24.80 -0.49
CA LEU A 153 20.25 -26.16 -0.14
C LEU A 153 21.38 -26.17 0.90
N LEU A 154 21.10 -26.76 2.07
CA LEU A 154 22.13 -27.05 3.06
C LEU A 154 23.04 -28.17 2.57
N ARG A 155 24.35 -27.98 2.76
CA ARG A 155 25.30 -29.09 2.68
C ARG A 155 24.96 -30.12 3.75
N LYS A 156 25.09 -31.41 3.43
CA LYS A 156 24.78 -32.52 4.34
C LYS A 156 25.45 -32.37 5.72
N GLU A 157 26.70 -31.92 5.73
CA GLU A 157 27.47 -31.68 6.96
C GLU A 157 26.82 -30.60 7.84
N ASN A 158 26.39 -29.48 7.24
CA ASN A 158 25.72 -28.39 7.96
C ASN A 158 24.34 -28.83 8.47
N LEU A 159 23.59 -29.59 7.66
CA LEU A 159 22.30 -30.13 8.07
C LEU A 159 22.44 -31.07 9.27
N GLN A 160 23.45 -31.93 9.25
CA GLN A 160 23.72 -32.87 10.34
C GLN A 160 24.07 -32.12 11.64
N LYS A 161 24.99 -31.16 11.57
CA LYS A 161 25.35 -30.31 12.71
C LYS A 161 24.17 -29.50 13.24
N LEU A 162 23.33 -28.97 12.35
CA LEU A 162 22.14 -28.23 12.71
C LEU A 162 21.15 -29.13 13.50
N LYS A 163 20.94 -30.37 13.06
CA LYS A 163 20.09 -31.35 13.75
C LYS A 163 20.65 -31.72 15.13
N GLU A 164 21.96 -31.91 15.24
CA GLU A 164 22.64 -32.19 16.51
C GLU A 164 22.47 -31.02 17.48
N TYR A 165 22.74 -29.79 17.03
CA TYR A 165 22.60 -28.57 17.85
C TYR A 165 21.15 -28.31 18.29
N ALA A 166 20.19 -28.51 17.38
CA ALA A 166 18.77 -28.40 17.67
C ALA A 166 18.35 -29.42 18.75
N SER A 167 18.83 -30.66 18.65
CA SER A 167 18.55 -31.72 19.62
C SER A 167 19.17 -31.42 20.99
N SER A 168 20.41 -30.92 21.05
CA SER A 168 21.07 -30.57 22.31
C SER A 168 20.48 -29.34 23.00
N SER A 169 19.80 -28.48 22.23
CA SER A 169 19.25 -27.20 22.71
C SER A 169 17.74 -27.24 22.94
N GLU A 170 17.09 -28.40 22.79
CA GLU A 170 15.62 -28.58 22.86
C GLU A 170 14.83 -27.62 21.94
N LYS A 171 15.37 -27.35 20.74
CA LYS A 171 14.76 -26.45 19.74
C LYS A 171 14.56 -27.16 18.41
N THR A 172 13.72 -26.60 17.53
CA THR A 172 13.60 -27.10 16.15
C THR A 172 14.75 -26.58 15.28
N CYS A 173 15.02 -27.22 14.14
CA CYS A 173 16.03 -26.72 13.21
C CYS A 173 15.65 -25.32 12.67
N GLU A 174 14.36 -25.08 12.47
CA GLU A 174 13.78 -23.80 12.08
C GLU A 174 14.04 -22.69 13.10
N ASP A 175 13.90 -22.99 14.39
CA ASP A 175 14.21 -22.05 15.48
C ASP A 175 15.69 -21.68 15.46
N ILE A 176 16.57 -22.69 15.34
CA ILE A 176 18.01 -22.47 15.29
C ILE A 176 18.40 -21.64 14.06
N VAL A 177 17.86 -21.95 12.88
CA VAL A 177 18.13 -21.15 11.67
C VAL A 177 17.64 -19.71 11.85
N SER A 178 16.49 -19.51 12.49
CA SER A 178 15.98 -18.18 12.77
C SER A 178 16.91 -17.38 13.69
N GLU A 179 17.45 -18.03 14.73
CA GLU A 179 18.43 -17.44 15.66
C GLU A 179 19.73 -17.10 14.93
N ILE A 180 20.31 -18.05 14.20
CA ILE A 180 21.54 -17.84 13.42
C ILE A 180 21.41 -16.63 12.49
N LEU A 181 20.30 -16.54 11.76
CA LEU A 181 20.07 -15.45 10.82
C LEU A 181 19.95 -14.10 11.54
N ARG A 182 19.31 -14.04 12.70
CA ARG A 182 19.20 -12.81 13.51
C ARG A 182 20.54 -12.41 14.15
N ASP A 183 21.36 -13.38 14.53
CA ASP A 183 22.66 -13.12 15.14
C ASP A 183 23.72 -12.73 14.11
N SER A 184 23.64 -13.29 12.91
CA SER A 184 24.64 -13.12 11.86
C SER A 184 24.32 -12.00 10.88
N THR A 185 23.12 -11.40 10.97
CA THR A 185 22.62 -10.37 10.05
C THR A 185 21.71 -9.37 10.77
N ASP A 186 21.42 -8.23 10.14
CA ASP A 186 20.48 -7.23 10.69
C ASP A 186 18.98 -7.59 10.44
N ILE A 187 18.66 -8.87 10.24
CA ILE A 187 17.29 -9.33 10.04
C ILE A 187 16.56 -9.31 11.38
N THR A 188 15.50 -8.51 11.48
CA THR A 188 14.71 -8.39 12.72
C THR A 188 13.51 -9.32 12.76
N GLU A 189 12.98 -9.74 11.61
CA GLU A 189 11.76 -10.54 11.50
C GLU A 189 11.88 -11.54 10.36
N ILE A 190 11.42 -12.76 10.59
CA ILE A 190 11.37 -13.83 9.61
C ILE A 190 9.91 -14.27 9.53
N GLU A 191 9.31 -14.22 8.35
CA GLU A 191 7.89 -14.54 8.14
C GLU A 191 7.66 -16.05 8.17
N SER A 192 8.62 -16.84 7.66
CA SER A 192 8.60 -18.30 7.74
C SER A 192 10.00 -18.90 7.58
N VAL A 193 10.23 -20.03 8.25
CA VAL A 193 11.35 -20.94 7.98
C VAL A 193 10.77 -22.34 7.85
N GLN A 194 11.15 -23.05 6.80
CA GLN A 194 10.83 -24.47 6.64
C GLN A 194 12.06 -25.21 6.17
N ILE A 195 12.36 -26.35 6.80
CA ILE A 195 13.48 -27.19 6.43
C ILE A 195 12.96 -28.59 6.16
N ASN A 196 13.21 -29.11 4.96
CA ASN A 196 12.84 -30.49 4.66
C ASN A 196 13.97 -31.47 5.00
N GLU A 197 13.65 -32.77 4.98
CA GLU A 197 14.60 -33.84 5.32
C GLU A 197 15.86 -33.87 4.42
N ASN A 198 15.75 -33.34 3.19
CA ASN A 198 16.84 -33.25 2.22
C ASN A 198 17.73 -32.00 2.42
N GLY A 199 17.44 -31.16 3.41
CA GLY A 199 18.19 -29.94 3.70
C GLY A 199 17.83 -28.74 2.83
N ILE A 200 16.70 -28.77 2.12
CA ILE A 200 16.18 -27.57 1.45
C ILE A 200 15.56 -26.67 2.51
N ILE A 201 16.08 -25.45 2.62
CA ILE A 201 15.51 -24.37 3.42
C ILE A 201 14.67 -23.48 2.52
N MET A 202 13.45 -23.20 2.94
CA MET A 202 12.61 -22.15 2.40
C MET A 202 12.44 -21.07 3.47
N LEU A 203 12.91 -19.86 3.14
CA LEU A 203 12.92 -18.72 4.03
C LEU A 203 12.00 -17.63 3.47
N GLY A 204 10.94 -17.30 4.20
CA GLY A 204 10.06 -16.19 3.88
C GLY A 204 10.50 -14.92 4.60
N LEU A 205 10.79 -13.85 3.85
CA LEU A 205 11.21 -12.56 4.38
C LEU A 205 10.35 -11.40 3.87
N SER A 206 10.23 -10.36 4.68
CA SER A 206 9.77 -9.05 4.19
C SER A 206 10.74 -8.49 3.14
N GLU A 207 10.28 -7.57 2.29
CA GLU A 207 11.14 -6.87 1.31
C GLU A 207 12.38 -6.22 1.95
N LYS A 208 12.21 -5.63 3.15
CA LYS A 208 13.31 -5.04 3.91
C LYS A 208 14.36 -6.08 4.27
N ASN A 209 13.95 -7.20 4.87
CA ASN A 209 14.86 -8.23 5.36
C ASN A 209 15.47 -9.05 4.21
N TYR A 210 14.74 -9.21 3.10
CA TYR A 210 15.28 -9.77 1.86
C TYR A 210 16.45 -8.94 1.33
N LYS A 211 16.34 -7.60 1.33
CA LYS A 211 17.42 -6.70 0.91
C LYS A 211 18.64 -6.80 1.83
N VAL A 212 18.42 -6.85 3.15
CA VAL A 212 19.51 -7.05 4.13
C VAL A 212 20.28 -8.32 3.80
N LEU A 213 19.57 -9.44 3.64
CA LEU A 213 20.21 -10.71 3.32
C LEU A 213 20.92 -10.66 1.96
N LYS A 214 20.31 -10.06 0.94
CA LYS A 214 20.93 -9.88 -0.37
C LYS A 214 22.25 -9.10 -0.29
N SER A 215 22.28 -7.98 0.43
CA SER A 215 23.50 -7.18 0.63
C SER A 215 24.58 -7.97 1.37
N LYS A 216 24.19 -8.84 2.32
CA LYS A 216 25.14 -9.75 2.98
C LYS A 216 25.76 -10.75 2.01
N GLY A 217 24.99 -11.26 1.05
CA GLY A 217 25.51 -12.14 0.00
C GLY A 217 26.52 -11.44 -0.92
N GLU A 218 26.26 -10.17 -1.25
CA GLU A 218 27.19 -9.34 -2.02
C GLU A 218 28.50 -9.09 -1.24
N GLU A 219 28.41 -8.79 0.07
CA GLU A 219 29.58 -8.62 0.96
C GLU A 219 30.44 -9.90 1.05
N LEU A 220 29.79 -11.06 1.18
CA LEU A 220 30.47 -12.35 1.28
C LEU A 220 30.92 -12.91 -0.07
N ASN A 221 30.53 -12.28 -1.18
CA ASN A 221 30.73 -12.77 -2.55
C ASN A 221 30.18 -14.21 -2.75
N VAL A 222 28.99 -14.48 -2.20
CA VAL A 222 28.33 -15.79 -2.25
C VAL A 222 27.04 -15.69 -3.08
N PRO A 223 26.78 -16.63 -4.02
CA PRO A 223 25.50 -16.72 -4.71
C PRO A 223 24.32 -16.82 -3.75
N LYS A 224 23.18 -16.22 -4.11
CA LYS A 224 22.01 -16.10 -3.22
C LYS A 224 21.47 -17.45 -2.73
N ASP A 225 21.51 -18.45 -3.58
CA ASP A 225 21.08 -19.84 -3.32
C ASP A 225 22.03 -20.60 -2.38
N HIS A 226 23.25 -20.11 -2.18
CA HIS A 226 24.21 -20.66 -1.23
C HIS A 226 24.38 -19.84 0.05
N LEU A 227 23.89 -18.59 0.05
CA LEU A 227 24.12 -17.65 1.13
C LEU A 227 23.65 -18.16 2.50
N VAL A 228 22.43 -18.70 2.58
CA VAL A 228 21.87 -19.20 3.85
C VAL A 228 22.71 -20.35 4.39
N ASN A 229 23.15 -21.27 3.52
CA ASN A 229 24.04 -22.35 3.89
C ASN A 229 25.41 -21.85 4.38
N GLU A 230 26.00 -20.83 3.74
CA GLU A 230 27.30 -20.29 4.18
C GLU A 230 27.20 -19.57 5.52
N ILE A 231 26.13 -18.79 5.76
CA ILE A 231 25.88 -18.14 7.06
C ILE A 231 25.76 -19.20 8.16
N ILE A 232 24.90 -20.21 7.95
CA ILE A 232 24.71 -21.31 8.91
C ILE A 232 26.01 -22.08 9.14
N GLY A 233 26.72 -22.42 8.07
CA GLY A 233 27.97 -23.16 8.17
C GLY A 233 29.06 -22.39 8.92
N LYS A 234 29.14 -21.07 8.75
CA LYS A 234 30.08 -20.23 9.48
C LYS A 234 29.71 -20.15 10.96
N TRP A 235 28.46 -19.85 11.27
CA TRP A 235 28.00 -19.73 12.65
C TRP A 235 28.17 -21.05 13.41
N LEU A 236 27.82 -22.19 12.80
CA LEU A 236 28.00 -23.51 13.41
C LEU A 236 29.47 -23.81 13.67
N LYS A 237 30.42 -23.38 12.84
CA LYS A 237 31.86 -23.59 13.12
C LYS A 237 32.39 -22.77 14.29
N GLU A 238 31.76 -21.64 14.58
CA GLU A 238 32.16 -20.72 15.65
C GLU A 238 31.52 -21.09 17.00
N ASN A 239 30.37 -21.77 16.98
CA ASN A 239 29.55 -22.04 18.17
C ASN A 239 29.34 -23.55 18.48
N TYR A 240 29.86 -24.46 17.65
CA TYR A 240 29.81 -25.93 17.81
C TYR A 240 31.19 -26.54 17.60
#